data_AF-A0A821M1Q2-F1
#
_entry.id   AF-A0A821M1Q2-F1
#
_cell.length_a   1.000
_cell.length_b   1.000
_cell.length_c   1.000
_cell.angle_alpha   90.00
_cell.angle_beta   90.00
_cell.angle_gamma   90.00
#
_symmetry.space_group_name_H-M   'P 1'
#
loop_
_entity.id
_entity.type
_entity.pdbx_description
1 polymer ?
#
loop_
_entity_poly.entity_id
_entity_poly.type
_entity_poly.pdbx_seq_one_letter_code
_entity_poly.pdbx_strand_id
1 'polypeptide(L)'
;TKTMLHTRREVVPFNQIQGITSTNVCAYSNGDDHFFSLERHYYHGIFLGFKWECIEFARRWLLMSKSCIFSNIPHAADIWNQLRTLERVTDGKQISLTLHLNGSFEKPKRDSLLIYPRSSALPFGHIAVICDVIPGYIRVAEQNYEYYNWSDNYSRQIPLLYKNNCYYIEDEHEVSGWMTIEDDENLEPLDETKLDLVLKQYQQTNPIGTFERCIIPNKNTHLTFSWLNENDKAEKLFMDLYGSDLIRTDTNTLPYYKANQDLLLNIGGVSNELHDMFLNATNYVLQRDELLKKFCIPEIFWSKIRQSWLNEKNLTMTGRFDLAFNGQEIKVFEYNADSAAALFETSIIQEKWAQKLNFERTFMSGFQIHHILVKNWKKLSSIKRVHILIDEDQEELLTAYYMQN
;
A
#
# COMPACT_ATOMS: atom_id res chain seq x y z
N THR A 1 -43.64 28.49 -9.22
CA THR A 1 -42.73 27.68 -8.38
C THR A 1 -41.72 27.05 -9.32
N LYS A 2 -40.51 27.63 -9.44
CA LYS A 2 -39.44 27.06 -10.26
C LYS A 2 -38.77 25.95 -9.45
N THR A 3 -39.06 24.71 -9.79
CA THR A 3 -38.38 23.53 -9.25
C THR A 3 -36.92 23.61 -9.70
N MET A 4 -36.01 23.96 -8.79
CA MET A 4 -34.58 23.81 -9.04
C MET A 4 -34.29 22.32 -9.18
N LEU A 5 -33.89 21.90 -10.39
CA LEU A 5 -33.28 20.61 -10.63
C LEU A 5 -31.96 20.58 -9.86
N HIS A 6 -31.96 20.01 -8.66
CA HIS A 6 -30.74 19.51 -8.05
C HIS A 6 -30.25 18.35 -8.91
N THR A 7 -29.37 18.63 -9.87
CA THR A 7 -28.50 17.61 -10.46
C THR A 7 -27.71 17.00 -9.31
N ARG A 8 -28.07 15.79 -8.89
CA ARG A 8 -27.28 15.03 -7.92
C ARG A 8 -25.88 14.87 -8.51
N ARG A 9 -24.86 15.34 -7.80
CA ARG A 9 -23.47 15.01 -8.13
C ARG A 9 -23.32 13.50 -7.92
N GLU A 10 -23.00 12.77 -8.98
CA GLU A 10 -22.73 11.34 -8.90
C GLU A 10 -21.29 11.12 -8.45
N VAL A 11 -21.11 10.15 -7.55
CA VAL A 11 -19.80 9.70 -7.11
C VAL A 11 -19.06 9.06 -8.30
N VAL A 12 -17.84 9.50 -8.51
CA VAL A 12 -16.92 8.98 -9.52
C VAL A 12 -16.46 7.59 -9.08
N PRO A 13 -16.60 6.54 -9.89
CA PRO A 13 -16.16 5.20 -9.54
C PRO A 13 -14.65 5.14 -9.23
N PHE A 14 -14.27 4.21 -8.36
CA PHE A 14 -12.87 3.95 -8.03
C PHE A 14 -12.00 3.87 -9.30
N ASN A 15 -10.80 4.44 -9.24
CA ASN A 15 -9.79 4.43 -10.30
C ASN A 15 -10.13 5.27 -11.55
N GLN A 16 -11.23 6.03 -11.54
CA GLN A 16 -11.52 7.04 -12.56
C GLN A 16 -10.99 8.41 -12.14
N ILE A 17 -10.63 9.23 -13.12
CA ILE A 17 -10.13 10.59 -12.90
C ILE A 17 -11.29 11.47 -12.39
N GLN A 18 -11.09 12.11 -11.24
CA GLN A 18 -11.97 13.15 -10.70
C GLN A 18 -11.64 14.53 -11.25
N GLY A 19 -10.35 14.81 -11.45
CA GLY A 19 -9.89 16.11 -11.94
C GLY A 19 -8.40 16.11 -12.24
N ILE A 20 -7.92 17.22 -12.80
CA ILE A 20 -6.53 17.37 -13.23
C ILE A 20 -6.04 18.73 -12.78
N THR A 21 -4.90 18.78 -12.07
CA THR A 21 -4.31 20.05 -11.61
C THR A 21 -3.80 20.91 -12.77
N SER A 22 -3.49 22.18 -12.49
CA SER A 22 -2.82 23.07 -13.46
C SER A 22 -1.44 22.57 -13.90
N THR A 23 -0.82 21.68 -13.10
CA THR A 23 0.45 21.00 -13.39
C THR A 23 0.26 19.65 -14.07
N ASN A 24 -0.94 19.36 -14.59
CA ASN A 24 -1.29 18.13 -15.31
C ASN A 24 -1.20 16.84 -14.45
N VAL A 25 -1.40 16.95 -13.14
CA VAL A 25 -1.44 15.80 -12.22
C VAL A 25 -2.89 15.38 -12.02
N CYS A 26 -3.22 14.14 -12.38
CA CYS A 26 -4.58 13.60 -12.22
C CYS A 26 -4.91 13.30 -10.75
N ALA A 27 -6.09 13.66 -10.28
CA ALA A 27 -6.67 13.10 -9.06
C ALA A 27 -7.63 11.99 -9.44
N TYR A 28 -7.51 10.82 -8.81
CA TYR A 28 -8.34 9.65 -9.05
C TYR A 28 -9.28 9.42 -7.86
N SER A 29 -10.48 8.91 -8.17
CA SER A 29 -11.45 8.58 -7.14
C SER A 29 -11.01 7.36 -6.35
N ASN A 30 -11.07 7.49 -5.02
CA ASN A 30 -10.97 6.37 -4.09
C ASN A 30 -12.32 5.64 -3.92
N GLY A 31 -13.38 6.04 -4.62
CA GLY A 31 -14.72 5.47 -4.49
C GLY A 31 -15.51 6.08 -3.33
N ASP A 32 -15.11 5.81 -2.08
CA ASP A 32 -15.76 6.35 -0.88
C ASP A 32 -14.81 6.40 0.35
N ASP A 33 -15.24 7.05 1.44
CA ASP A 33 -14.44 7.28 2.66
C ASP A 33 -14.01 6.00 3.39
N HIS A 34 -14.68 4.87 3.16
CA HIS A 34 -14.39 3.59 3.81
C HIS A 34 -13.60 2.65 2.89
N PHE A 35 -13.31 3.07 1.66
CA PHE A 35 -12.64 2.26 0.69
C PHE A 35 -11.13 2.36 0.86
N PHE A 36 -10.49 1.24 1.19
CA PHE A 36 -9.04 1.11 1.14
C PHE A 36 -8.69 -0.02 0.17
N SER A 37 -8.16 0.35 -1.00
CA SER A 37 -7.92 -0.61 -2.09
C SER A 37 -6.86 -1.65 -1.74
N LEU A 38 -5.90 -1.30 -0.86
CA LEU A 38 -4.63 -1.98 -0.63
C LEU A 38 -3.71 -2.03 -1.86
N GLU A 39 -4.16 -1.54 -3.02
CA GLU A 39 -3.34 -1.43 -4.22
C GLU A 39 -2.30 -0.34 -4.03
N ARG A 40 -1.05 -0.67 -4.28
CA ARG A 40 0.06 0.28 -4.23
C ARG A 40 0.19 0.97 -5.58
N HIS A 41 0.54 2.25 -5.56
CA HIS A 41 0.90 3.01 -6.76
C HIS A 41 2.40 3.25 -6.79
N TYR A 42 3.02 2.82 -7.89
CA TYR A 42 4.40 3.13 -8.22
C TYR A 42 4.44 3.95 -9.49
N TYR A 43 5.30 4.96 -9.50
CA TYR A 43 5.67 5.67 -10.72
C TYR A 43 7.12 5.34 -11.04
N HIS A 44 7.33 4.50 -12.05
CA HIS A 44 8.64 3.99 -12.45
C HIS A 44 9.47 3.46 -11.26
N GLY A 45 8.85 2.64 -10.41
CA GLY A 45 9.50 2.04 -9.24
C GLY A 45 9.61 2.93 -7.99
N ILE A 46 9.23 4.21 -8.06
CA ILE A 46 9.07 5.05 -6.85
C ILE A 46 7.69 4.79 -6.26
N PHE A 47 7.64 4.34 -5.01
CA PHE A 47 6.39 4.18 -4.28
C PHE A 47 5.76 5.55 -3.99
N LEU A 48 4.54 5.75 -4.47
CA LEU A 48 3.79 6.98 -4.27
C LEU A 48 2.79 6.89 -3.14
N GLY A 49 2.25 5.71 -2.85
CA GLY A 49 1.26 5.51 -1.80
C GLY A 49 0.27 4.41 -2.18
N PHE A 50 -0.81 4.27 -1.42
CA PHE A 50 -1.92 3.40 -1.79
C PHE A 50 -2.90 4.15 -2.71
N LYS A 51 -3.41 3.46 -3.74
CA LYS A 51 -4.46 3.99 -4.60
C LYS A 51 -5.78 4.11 -3.82
N TRP A 52 -6.50 5.21 -3.83
CA TRP A 52 -6.12 6.56 -4.23
C TRP A 52 -6.23 7.46 -3.00
N GLU A 53 -5.27 7.30 -2.09
CA GLU A 53 -5.23 7.98 -0.81
C GLU A 53 -4.71 9.42 -0.92
N CYS A 54 -4.97 10.24 0.09
CA CYS A 54 -4.54 11.64 0.12
C CYS A 54 -3.00 11.79 0.13
N ILE A 55 -2.30 10.93 0.88
CA ILE A 55 -0.83 10.89 0.90
C ILE A 55 -0.27 10.51 -0.47
N GLU A 56 -0.93 9.58 -1.18
CA GLU A 56 -0.52 9.17 -2.52
C GLU A 56 -0.55 10.36 -3.48
N PHE A 57 -1.66 11.12 -3.47
CA PHE A 57 -1.79 12.29 -4.32
C PHE A 57 -0.73 13.34 -4.02
N ALA A 58 -0.53 13.68 -2.74
CA ALA A 58 0.45 14.69 -2.33
C ALA A 58 1.88 14.29 -2.75
N ARG A 59 2.27 13.03 -2.54
CA ARG A 59 3.60 12.53 -2.95
C ARG A 59 3.75 12.53 -4.47
N ARG A 60 2.73 12.09 -5.21
CA ARG A 60 2.74 12.12 -6.68
C ARG A 60 2.82 13.54 -7.24
N TRP A 61 2.04 14.45 -6.67
CA TRP A 61 2.02 15.84 -7.10
C TRP A 61 3.39 16.50 -6.91
N LEU A 62 4.05 16.28 -5.76
CA LEU A 62 5.41 16.77 -5.52
C LEU A 62 6.42 16.15 -6.49
N LEU A 63 6.31 14.85 -6.76
CA LEU A 63 7.22 14.18 -7.69
C LEU A 63 7.09 14.79 -9.09
N MET A 64 5.86 14.87 -9.62
CA MET A 64 5.62 15.33 -10.98
C MET A 64 5.86 16.84 -11.14
N SER A 65 5.47 17.65 -10.16
CA SER A 65 5.48 19.11 -10.28
C SER A 65 6.78 19.76 -9.80
N LYS A 66 7.55 19.07 -8.93
CA LYS A 66 8.72 19.65 -8.23
C LYS A 66 9.93 18.72 -8.20
N SER A 67 9.86 17.54 -8.80
CA SER A 67 10.91 16.50 -8.73
C SER A 67 11.25 16.09 -7.29
N CYS A 68 10.30 16.20 -6.36
CA CYS A 68 10.51 15.97 -4.93
C CYS A 68 9.60 14.89 -4.37
N ILE A 69 10.05 14.21 -3.32
CA ILE A 69 9.23 13.28 -2.54
C ILE A 69 9.44 13.52 -1.04
N PHE A 70 8.55 12.98 -0.22
CA PHE A 70 8.75 12.88 1.22
C PHE A 70 8.73 11.42 1.68
N SER A 71 9.32 11.20 2.85
CA SER A 71 9.45 9.88 3.49
C SER A 71 8.11 9.17 3.69
N ASN A 72 8.18 7.87 3.96
CA ASN A 72 6.98 7.07 4.24
C ASN A 72 6.43 7.42 5.62
N ILE A 73 5.34 8.19 5.63
CA ILE A 73 4.59 8.56 6.83
C ILE A 73 3.24 7.83 6.76
N PRO A 74 2.90 6.94 7.72
CA PRO A 74 1.72 6.09 7.62
C PRO A 74 0.38 6.82 7.61
N HIS A 75 0.28 7.95 8.33
CA HIS A 75 -0.96 8.69 8.47
C HIS A 75 -0.75 10.17 8.13
N ALA A 76 -1.74 10.79 7.50
CA ALA A 76 -1.60 12.15 7.01
C ALA A 76 -1.40 13.17 8.15
N ALA A 77 -2.05 12.97 9.31
CA ALA A 77 -1.83 13.81 10.48
C ALA A 77 -0.39 13.77 11.02
N ASP A 78 0.33 12.66 10.83
CA ASP A 78 1.70 12.50 11.34
C ASP A 78 2.69 13.36 10.56
N ILE A 79 2.34 13.78 9.34
CA ILE A 79 3.14 14.68 8.50
C ILE A 79 3.46 15.95 9.26
N TRP A 80 2.49 16.51 10.01
CA TRP A 80 2.68 17.71 10.81
C TRP A 80 3.92 17.65 11.72
N ASN A 81 4.10 16.52 12.40
CA ASN A 81 5.15 16.37 13.40
C ASN A 81 6.43 15.74 12.85
N GLN A 82 6.35 14.94 11.78
CA GLN A 82 7.46 14.13 11.29
C GLN A 82 8.13 14.71 10.04
N LEU A 83 7.39 15.43 9.19
CA LEU A 83 7.93 15.93 7.93
C LEU A 83 8.62 17.29 8.13
N ARG A 84 9.89 17.38 7.74
CA ARG A 84 10.71 18.60 7.82
C ARG A 84 11.43 18.95 6.53
N THR A 85 11.73 17.93 5.72
CA THR A 85 12.37 18.11 4.43
C THR A 85 11.70 17.25 3.37
N LEU A 86 11.78 17.72 2.12
CA LEU A 86 11.54 16.93 0.93
C LEU A 86 12.88 16.52 0.33
N GLU A 87 12.95 15.35 -0.28
CA GLU A 87 14.13 14.93 -1.04
C GLU A 87 13.87 15.15 -2.53
N ARG A 88 14.75 15.89 -3.19
CA ARG A 88 14.74 16.02 -4.64
C ARG A 88 15.35 14.77 -5.28
N VAL A 89 14.56 14.04 -6.05
CA VAL A 89 14.95 12.71 -6.55
C VAL A 89 16.10 12.75 -7.57
N THR A 90 16.34 13.91 -8.19
CA THR A 90 17.37 14.08 -9.23
C THR A 90 18.79 14.14 -8.69
N ASP A 91 18.97 14.53 -7.42
CA ASP A 91 20.30 14.72 -6.83
C ASP A 91 20.38 14.44 -5.32
N GLY A 92 19.27 14.05 -4.68
CA GLY A 92 19.19 13.80 -3.25
C GLY A 92 19.22 15.07 -2.38
N LYS A 93 19.11 16.27 -2.98
CA LYS A 93 19.09 17.53 -2.21
C LYS A 93 17.88 17.54 -1.29
N GLN A 94 18.12 17.81 0.00
CA GLN A 94 17.07 18.02 0.98
C GLN A 94 16.58 19.46 0.91
N ILE A 95 15.27 19.63 0.71
CA ILE A 95 14.56 20.90 0.62
C ILE A 95 13.77 21.09 1.91
N SER A 96 14.04 22.14 2.66
CA SER A 96 13.37 22.41 3.93
C SER A 96 11.91 22.81 3.75
N LEU A 97 11.10 22.48 4.75
CA LEU A 97 9.72 22.91 4.87
C LEU A 97 9.57 23.87 6.05
N THR A 98 8.99 25.05 5.81
CA THR A 98 8.59 25.97 6.87
C THR A 98 7.16 25.66 7.32
N LEU A 99 6.97 25.36 8.61
CA LEU A 99 5.65 25.05 9.17
C LEU A 99 4.96 26.31 9.67
N HIS A 100 3.70 26.49 9.29
CA HIS A 100 2.87 27.61 9.73
C HIS A 100 1.58 27.08 10.35
N LEU A 101 1.42 27.28 11.65
CA LEU A 101 0.16 26.95 12.34
C LEU A 101 -1.00 27.72 11.72
N ASN A 102 -2.20 27.13 11.73
CA ASN A 102 -3.39 27.86 11.35
C ASN A 102 -3.58 29.07 12.31
N GLY A 103 -3.66 30.29 11.76
CA GLY A 103 -3.51 31.53 12.52
C GLY A 103 -2.09 32.13 12.51
N SER A 104 -1.22 31.71 11.59
CA SER A 104 0.13 32.27 11.40
C SER A 104 0.10 33.72 10.87
N PHE A 105 1.14 34.50 11.17
CA PHE A 105 1.36 35.83 10.57
C PHE A 105 1.69 35.76 9.07
N GLU A 106 2.29 34.66 8.64
CA GLU A 106 2.61 34.44 7.24
C GLU A 106 1.38 33.93 6.50
N LYS A 107 1.22 34.36 5.23
CA LYS A 107 0.13 33.91 4.37
C LYS A 107 0.50 32.56 3.76
N PRO A 108 -0.44 31.61 3.57
CA PRO A 108 -0.16 30.43 2.76
C PRO A 108 0.28 30.83 1.36
N LYS A 109 1.19 30.05 0.79
CA LYS A 109 1.66 30.20 -0.59
C LYS A 109 1.05 29.10 -1.45
N ARG A 110 1.05 29.34 -2.76
CA ARG A 110 0.86 28.28 -3.73
C ARG A 110 1.92 27.18 -3.51
N ASP A 111 1.58 25.96 -3.89
CA ASP A 111 2.43 24.77 -3.82
C ASP A 111 2.75 24.31 -2.38
N SER A 112 2.07 24.87 -1.38
CA SER A 112 2.19 24.48 0.04
C SER A 112 1.33 23.24 0.36
N LEU A 113 1.73 22.47 1.37
CA LEU A 113 0.98 21.31 1.85
C LEU A 113 0.07 21.71 3.01
N LEU A 114 -1.24 21.49 2.88
CA LEU A 114 -2.25 21.73 3.92
C LEU A 114 -2.48 20.45 4.73
N ILE A 115 -2.38 20.53 6.06
CA ILE A 115 -2.45 19.36 6.95
C ILE A 115 -3.60 19.47 7.95
N TYR A 116 -4.34 18.37 8.11
CA TYR A 116 -5.43 18.22 9.07
C TYR A 116 -5.02 17.24 10.17
N PRO A 117 -5.37 17.52 11.44
CA PRO A 117 -5.12 16.62 12.55
C PRO A 117 -6.10 15.44 12.51
N ARG A 118 -5.86 14.45 13.39
CA ARG A 118 -6.83 13.37 13.60
C ARG A 118 -8.09 13.92 14.27
N SER A 119 -9.24 13.48 13.80
CA SER A 119 -10.54 13.77 14.39
C SER A 119 -11.48 12.58 14.25
N SER A 120 -12.70 12.67 14.78
CA SER A 120 -13.72 11.63 14.56
C SER A 120 -14.12 11.48 13.09
N ALA A 121 -14.05 12.56 12.31
CA ALA A 121 -14.35 12.53 10.87
C ALA A 121 -13.11 12.15 10.04
N LEU A 122 -11.92 12.53 10.49
CA LEU A 122 -10.64 12.24 9.84
C LEU A 122 -9.73 11.41 10.78
N PRO A 123 -9.98 10.10 10.97
CA PRO A 123 -9.26 9.29 11.96
C PRO A 123 -7.75 9.20 11.71
N PHE A 124 -7.31 9.39 10.46
CA PHE A 124 -5.90 9.39 10.06
C PHE A 124 -5.35 10.79 9.75
N GLY A 125 -6.17 11.84 9.95
CA GLY A 125 -5.94 13.18 9.43
C GLY A 125 -6.11 13.24 7.91
N HIS A 126 -5.64 14.34 7.32
CA HIS A 126 -5.71 14.56 5.88
C HIS A 126 -4.57 15.47 5.38
N ILE A 127 -4.23 15.36 4.10
CA ILE A 127 -3.27 16.22 3.41
C ILE A 127 -3.83 16.66 2.06
N ALA A 128 -3.68 17.94 1.74
CA ALA A 128 -4.02 18.52 0.45
C ALA A 128 -2.88 19.42 -0.06
N VAL A 129 -2.85 19.68 -1.37
CA VAL A 129 -1.93 20.64 -1.98
C VAL A 129 -2.66 21.95 -2.22
N ILE A 130 -2.11 23.07 -1.73
CA ILE A 130 -2.63 24.42 -2.02
C ILE A 130 -2.18 24.82 -3.43
N CYS A 131 -3.04 24.66 -4.43
CA CYS A 131 -2.68 24.92 -5.83
C CYS A 131 -2.77 26.41 -6.21
N ASP A 132 -3.57 27.21 -5.51
CA ASP A 132 -3.62 28.67 -5.69
C ASP A 132 -4.09 29.38 -4.41
N VAL A 133 -3.66 30.64 -4.25
CA VAL A 133 -4.09 31.53 -3.15
C VAL A 133 -4.63 32.82 -3.75
N ILE A 134 -5.95 32.98 -3.71
CA ILE A 134 -6.68 34.10 -4.31
C ILE A 134 -7.28 35.01 -3.22
N PRO A 135 -7.84 36.19 -3.54
CA PRO A 135 -8.48 37.02 -2.55
C PRO A 135 -9.61 36.27 -1.81
N GLY A 136 -9.46 36.11 -0.48
CA GLY A 136 -10.46 35.50 0.40
C GLY A 136 -10.51 33.96 0.40
N TYR A 137 -9.75 33.28 -0.46
CA TYR A 137 -9.79 31.82 -0.57
C TYR A 137 -8.43 31.21 -0.91
N ILE A 138 -8.23 29.97 -0.50
CA ILE A 138 -7.28 29.06 -1.14
C ILE A 138 -8.04 28.08 -2.04
N ARG A 139 -7.35 27.55 -3.04
CA ARG A 139 -7.78 26.40 -3.84
C ARG A 139 -6.88 25.24 -3.50
N VAL A 140 -7.48 24.07 -3.31
CA VAL A 140 -6.76 22.85 -2.98
C VAL A 140 -6.97 21.78 -4.04
N ALA A 141 -5.98 20.90 -4.18
CA ALA A 141 -6.06 19.68 -4.94
C ALA A 141 -5.74 18.51 -4.00
N GLU A 142 -6.58 17.48 -3.99
CA GLU A 142 -6.50 16.36 -3.05
C GLU A 142 -7.22 15.11 -3.56
N GLN A 143 -6.94 13.95 -2.98
CA GLN A 143 -7.72 12.72 -3.15
C GLN A 143 -8.26 12.27 -1.80
N ASN A 144 -9.25 11.38 -1.81
CA ASN A 144 -9.82 10.78 -0.59
C ASN A 144 -10.40 11.82 0.39
N TYR A 145 -11.18 12.77 -0.14
CA TYR A 145 -11.91 13.76 0.65
C TYR A 145 -13.30 14.03 0.06
N GLU A 146 -13.36 14.40 -1.23
CA GLU A 146 -14.59 14.40 -2.02
C GLU A 146 -14.45 13.40 -3.18
N TYR A 147 -15.56 12.79 -3.62
CA TYR A 147 -15.59 11.74 -4.65
C TYR A 147 -16.30 12.15 -5.94
N TYR A 148 -16.41 13.45 -6.21
CA TYR A 148 -17.10 13.98 -7.38
C TYR A 148 -16.11 14.49 -8.43
N ASN A 149 -16.58 14.68 -9.66
CA ASN A 149 -15.80 15.36 -10.70
C ASN A 149 -15.51 16.80 -10.28
N TRP A 150 -14.26 17.22 -10.41
CA TRP A 150 -13.84 18.59 -10.23
C TRP A 150 -14.41 19.44 -11.35
N SER A 151 -14.84 20.65 -11.00
CA SER A 151 -15.33 21.61 -11.99
C SER A 151 -14.23 22.38 -12.70
N ASP A 152 -13.00 22.32 -12.17
CA ASP A 152 -11.83 23.06 -12.62
C ASP A 152 -10.56 22.30 -12.20
N ASN A 153 -9.39 22.93 -12.27
CA ASN A 153 -8.10 22.37 -11.93
C ASN A 153 -7.78 22.26 -10.42
N TYR A 154 -8.82 22.24 -9.58
CA TYR A 154 -8.77 22.12 -8.12
C TYR A 154 -10.02 21.35 -7.63
N SER A 155 -9.92 20.68 -6.47
CA SER A 155 -11.03 19.94 -5.86
C SER A 155 -12.08 20.90 -5.29
N ARG A 156 -11.65 21.84 -4.45
CA ARG A 156 -12.52 22.78 -3.73
C ARG A 156 -11.80 24.07 -3.34
N GLN A 157 -12.59 25.04 -2.88
CA GLN A 157 -12.12 26.31 -2.35
C GLN A 157 -12.39 26.38 -0.86
N ILE A 158 -11.40 26.87 -0.10
CA ILE A 158 -11.49 26.99 1.35
C ILE A 158 -11.30 28.47 1.72
N PRO A 159 -12.21 29.07 2.52
CA PRO A 159 -12.05 30.43 3.02
C PRO A 159 -10.68 30.70 3.66
N LEU A 160 -10.06 31.81 3.26
CA LEU A 160 -8.84 32.34 3.85
C LEU A 160 -9.15 33.70 4.49
N LEU A 161 -9.25 33.70 5.81
CA LEU A 161 -9.54 34.90 6.60
C LEU A 161 -8.26 35.57 7.06
N TYR A 162 -8.26 36.90 7.05
CA TYR A 162 -7.21 37.71 7.67
C TYR A 162 -7.80 38.53 8.81
N LYS A 163 -7.43 38.20 10.05
CA LYS A 163 -7.90 38.89 11.26
C LYS A 163 -6.77 38.97 12.29
N ASN A 164 -6.67 40.08 13.01
CA ASN A 164 -5.65 40.32 14.04
C ASN A 164 -4.21 40.05 13.55
N ASN A 165 -3.89 40.46 12.32
CA ASN A 165 -2.61 40.21 11.62
C ASN A 165 -2.27 38.73 11.36
N CYS A 166 -3.23 37.83 11.51
CA CYS A 166 -3.06 36.39 11.33
C CYS A 166 -3.95 35.87 10.19
N TYR A 167 -3.45 34.87 9.47
CA TYR A 167 -4.16 34.16 8.40
C TYR A 167 -4.76 32.86 8.94
N TYR A 168 -6.05 32.67 8.69
CA TYR A 168 -6.80 31.49 9.09
C TYR A 168 -7.42 30.82 7.87
N ILE A 169 -7.18 29.52 7.71
CA ILE A 169 -7.89 28.67 6.77
C ILE A 169 -9.07 28.07 7.54
N GLU A 170 -10.29 28.41 7.13
CA GLU A 170 -11.52 27.98 7.80
C GLU A 170 -12.24 26.95 6.92
N ASP A 171 -12.27 25.71 7.38
CA ASP A 171 -12.82 24.57 6.66
C ASP A 171 -13.81 23.81 7.54
N GLU A 172 -14.52 22.83 6.97
CA GLU A 172 -15.45 21.96 7.70
C GLU A 172 -14.76 21.18 8.84
N HIS A 173 -13.49 20.85 8.65
CA HIS A 173 -12.66 20.17 9.62
C HIS A 173 -11.52 21.08 10.11
N GLU A 174 -11.07 20.86 11.34
CA GLU A 174 -9.96 21.60 11.92
C GLU A 174 -8.69 21.43 11.07
N VAL A 175 -7.99 22.54 10.81
CA VAL A 175 -6.74 22.57 10.07
C VAL A 175 -5.59 22.79 11.04
N SER A 176 -4.58 21.92 11.04
CA SER A 176 -3.37 22.10 11.86
C SER A 176 -2.57 23.31 11.36
N GLY A 177 -2.44 23.43 10.04
CA GLY A 177 -1.70 24.50 9.40
C GLY A 177 -1.26 24.09 8.00
N TRP A 178 -0.28 24.80 7.45
CA TRP A 178 0.33 24.49 6.17
C TRP A 178 1.85 24.47 6.24
N MET A 179 2.47 23.75 5.32
CA MET A 179 3.91 23.67 5.14
C MET A 179 4.30 24.32 3.82
N THR A 180 5.11 25.36 3.90
CA THR A 180 5.67 26.06 2.74
C THR A 180 6.96 25.37 2.32
N ILE A 181 7.11 25.08 1.03
CA ILE A 181 8.37 24.57 0.45
C ILE A 181 9.34 25.75 0.32
N GLU A 182 10.50 25.66 0.98
CA GLU A 182 11.56 26.65 0.81
C GLU A 182 12.21 26.47 -0.57
N ASP A 183 12.60 27.58 -1.23
CA ASP A 183 13.26 27.54 -2.55
C ASP A 183 12.37 26.95 -3.66
N ASP A 184 11.04 27.00 -3.49
CA ASP A 184 10.05 26.42 -4.41
C ASP A 184 10.16 26.94 -5.85
N GLU A 185 10.50 28.21 -6.01
CA GLU A 185 10.72 28.87 -7.31
C GLU A 185 11.88 28.27 -8.12
N ASN A 186 12.78 27.51 -7.49
CA ASN A 186 13.91 26.85 -8.10
C ASN A 186 13.70 25.33 -8.27
N LEU A 187 12.49 24.84 -7.97
CA LEU A 187 12.09 23.46 -8.19
C LEU A 187 11.35 23.34 -9.53
N GLU A 188 11.77 22.36 -10.32
CA GLU A 188 11.24 22.12 -11.67
C GLU A 188 10.43 20.81 -11.71
N PRO A 189 9.44 20.73 -12.61
CA PRO A 189 8.75 19.47 -12.91
C PRO A 189 9.72 18.35 -13.30
N LEU A 190 9.31 17.11 -13.05
CA LEU A 190 10.12 15.95 -13.37
C LEU A 190 10.32 15.81 -14.88
N ASP A 191 11.58 15.81 -15.31
CA ASP A 191 11.95 15.53 -16.69
C ASP A 191 11.88 14.02 -16.97
N GLU A 192 10.73 13.57 -17.46
CA GLU A 192 10.45 12.16 -17.78
C GLU A 192 11.46 11.56 -18.78
N THR A 193 12.11 12.39 -19.61
CA THR A 193 13.12 11.90 -20.57
C THR A 193 14.41 11.41 -19.91
N LYS A 194 14.65 11.84 -18.66
CA LYS A 194 15.83 11.45 -17.87
C LYS A 194 15.47 10.50 -16.72
N LEU A 195 14.24 10.02 -16.67
CA LEU A 195 13.69 9.32 -15.52
C LEU A 195 14.50 8.06 -15.18
N ASP A 196 14.90 7.26 -16.17
CA ASP A 196 15.72 6.06 -15.94
C ASP A 196 17.06 6.37 -15.24
N LEU A 197 17.69 7.52 -15.55
CA LEU A 197 18.96 7.94 -14.94
C LEU A 197 18.74 8.43 -13.51
N VAL A 198 17.73 9.28 -13.32
CA VAL A 198 17.32 9.81 -12.01
C VAL A 198 16.98 8.68 -11.05
N LEU A 199 16.22 7.69 -11.52
CA LEU A 199 15.81 6.52 -10.74
C LEU A 199 16.97 5.62 -10.40
N LYS A 200 17.86 5.36 -11.36
CA LYS A 200 19.05 4.55 -11.11
C LYS A 200 19.92 5.19 -10.02
N GLN A 201 20.05 6.52 -10.02
CA GLN A 201 20.78 7.24 -8.99
C GLN A 201 20.04 7.19 -7.64
N TYR A 202 18.73 7.47 -7.63
CA TYR A 202 17.89 7.41 -6.44
C TYR A 202 17.89 6.04 -5.76
N GLN A 203 17.78 4.95 -6.54
CA GLN A 203 17.83 3.57 -6.04
C GLN A 203 19.22 3.17 -5.55
N GLN A 204 20.29 3.75 -6.10
CA GLN A 204 21.66 3.49 -5.62
C GLN A 204 21.95 4.17 -4.29
N THR A 205 21.34 5.34 -4.03
CA THR A 205 21.59 6.12 -2.81
C THR A 205 20.60 5.81 -1.69
N ASN A 206 19.41 5.29 -2.01
CA ASN A 206 18.38 4.96 -1.03
C ASN A 206 18.17 3.44 -0.94
N PRO A 207 18.55 2.79 0.18
CA PRO A 207 18.34 1.36 0.34
C PRO A 207 16.85 1.04 0.29
N ILE A 208 16.49 -0.04 -0.42
CA ILE A 208 15.11 -0.55 -0.56
C ILE A 208 14.48 -0.89 0.81
N GLY A 209 15.29 -1.02 1.85
CA GLY A 209 14.90 -1.04 3.24
C GLY A 209 15.90 -1.85 4.06
N THR A 210 15.56 -2.17 5.30
CA THR A 210 16.42 -2.96 6.19
C THR A 210 15.78 -4.30 6.49
N PHE A 211 16.62 -5.32 6.59
CA PHE A 211 16.24 -6.68 7.01
C PHE A 211 17.27 -7.19 8.00
N GLU A 212 16.92 -7.16 9.28
CA GLU A 212 17.82 -7.50 10.37
C GLU A 212 17.40 -8.83 11.03
N ARG A 213 18.38 -9.69 11.31
CA ARG A 213 18.16 -10.87 12.15
C ARG A 213 18.27 -10.45 13.61
N CYS A 214 17.20 -10.67 14.35
CA CYS A 214 17.10 -10.37 15.77
C CYS A 214 17.06 -11.66 16.60
N ILE A 215 17.38 -11.54 17.89
CA ILE A 215 17.43 -12.68 18.81
C ILE A 215 16.84 -12.27 20.15
N ILE A 216 15.94 -13.10 20.68
CA ILE A 216 15.49 -13.01 22.07
C ILE A 216 16.30 -14.02 22.91
N PRO A 217 17.01 -13.59 23.96
CA PRO A 217 17.68 -14.52 24.87
C PRO A 217 16.65 -15.37 25.63
N ASN A 218 16.68 -16.69 25.48
CA ASN A 218 15.78 -17.60 26.21
C ASN A 218 16.37 -17.88 27.59
N LYS A 219 16.07 -17.02 28.57
CA LYS A 219 16.69 -17.12 29.91
C LYS A 219 15.91 -17.92 30.95
N ASN A 220 14.67 -18.36 30.71
CA ASN A 220 13.92 -19.35 31.54
C ASN A 220 12.44 -19.51 31.15
N THR A 221 12.06 -19.23 29.90
CA THR A 221 10.69 -19.46 29.45
C THR A 221 10.63 -20.84 28.82
N HIS A 222 10.31 -21.86 29.63
CA HIS A 222 9.40 -22.86 29.13
C HIS A 222 8.17 -22.08 28.67
N LEU A 223 8.05 -21.80 27.36
CA LEU A 223 6.81 -21.31 26.77
C LEU A 223 5.79 -22.42 27.01
N THR A 224 5.18 -22.41 28.20
CA THR A 224 4.17 -23.40 28.57
C THR A 224 3.04 -23.27 27.55
N PHE A 225 2.69 -24.43 26.99
CA PHE A 225 2.30 -24.70 25.59
C PHE A 225 0.87 -24.25 25.21
N SER A 226 0.35 -23.15 25.77
CA SER A 226 -1.04 -22.71 25.50
C SER A 226 -1.08 -21.31 24.90
N TRP A 227 -0.64 -21.19 23.65
CA TRP A 227 -0.84 -19.99 22.82
C TRP A 227 -1.53 -20.29 21.48
N LEU A 228 -1.71 -21.58 21.17
CA LEU A 228 -2.54 -22.10 20.09
C LEU A 228 -3.85 -22.67 20.66
N ASN A 229 -4.88 -22.67 19.84
CA ASN A 229 -6.23 -23.13 20.18
C ASN A 229 -6.43 -24.58 19.74
N GLU A 230 -6.40 -25.52 20.69
CA GLU A 230 -6.60 -26.96 20.42
C GLU A 230 -7.99 -27.32 19.85
N ASN A 231 -8.98 -26.42 19.98
CA ASN A 231 -10.30 -26.63 19.38
C ASN A 231 -10.35 -26.25 17.90
N ASP A 232 -9.37 -25.49 17.40
CA ASP A 232 -9.22 -25.22 15.98
C ASP A 232 -8.47 -26.38 15.30
N LYS A 233 -9.03 -26.94 14.23
CA LYS A 233 -8.46 -28.13 13.58
C LYS A 233 -7.08 -27.86 12.98
N ALA A 234 -6.88 -26.69 12.38
CA ALA A 234 -5.61 -26.34 11.75
C ALA A 234 -4.55 -26.08 12.81
N GLU A 235 -4.87 -25.33 13.87
CA GLU A 235 -3.93 -25.09 14.97
C GLU A 235 -3.58 -26.37 15.73
N LYS A 236 -4.57 -27.24 15.98
CA LYS A 236 -4.32 -28.55 16.58
C LYS A 236 -3.40 -29.41 15.72
N LEU A 237 -3.68 -29.51 14.42
CA LEU A 237 -2.83 -30.28 13.52
C LEU A 237 -1.40 -29.70 13.47
N PHE A 238 -1.27 -28.37 13.45
CA PHE A 238 0.02 -27.72 13.52
C PHE A 238 0.79 -28.07 14.81
N MET A 239 0.11 -28.09 15.96
CA MET A 239 0.69 -28.54 17.23
C MET A 239 1.12 -30.01 17.18
N ASP A 240 0.32 -30.88 16.57
CA ASP A 240 0.63 -32.31 16.46
C ASP A 240 1.85 -32.57 15.55
N LEU A 241 2.02 -31.78 14.48
CA LEU A 241 3.12 -31.91 13.52
C LEU A 241 4.43 -31.30 14.01
N TYR A 242 4.38 -30.08 14.54
CA TYR A 242 5.57 -29.27 14.81
C TYR A 242 5.78 -29.00 16.31
N GLY A 243 4.78 -29.29 17.14
CA GLY A 243 4.84 -29.05 18.57
C GLY A 243 4.62 -27.59 19.00
N SER A 244 4.97 -27.37 20.27
CA SER A 244 5.06 -26.08 21.00
C SER A 244 5.93 -25.00 20.39
N ASP A 245 7.05 -25.49 19.89
CA ASP A 245 8.27 -24.73 19.75
C ASP A 245 8.52 -24.50 18.26
N LEU A 246 8.16 -23.31 17.79
CA LEU A 246 8.34 -22.87 16.40
C LEU A 246 9.82 -22.73 15.95
N ILE A 247 10.76 -23.15 16.79
CA ILE A 247 12.19 -22.93 16.63
C ILE A 247 12.91 -24.23 16.92
N ARG A 248 14.00 -24.47 16.19
CA ARG A 248 14.89 -25.60 16.44
C ARG A 248 15.23 -25.70 17.93
N THR A 249 15.04 -26.91 18.47
CA THR A 249 15.24 -27.26 19.89
C THR A 249 16.69 -27.15 20.36
N ASP A 250 17.64 -26.84 19.46
CA ASP A 250 19.08 -26.80 19.71
C ASP A 250 19.62 -25.42 20.12
N THR A 251 18.76 -24.42 20.37
CA THR A 251 19.21 -23.08 20.77
C THR A 251 18.52 -22.53 22.01
N ASN A 252 19.28 -21.90 22.90
CA ASN A 252 18.77 -21.12 24.04
C ASN A 252 18.32 -19.71 23.61
N THR A 253 17.79 -19.57 22.40
CA THR A 253 17.48 -18.28 21.80
C THR A 253 16.28 -18.39 20.87
N LEU A 254 15.49 -17.32 20.77
CA LEU A 254 14.41 -17.25 19.79
C LEU A 254 14.80 -16.27 18.66
N PRO A 255 15.32 -16.74 17.52
CA PRO A 255 15.61 -15.88 16.39
C PRO A 255 14.33 -15.42 15.67
N TYR A 256 14.34 -14.18 15.19
CA TYR A 256 13.34 -13.65 14.27
C TYR A 256 13.97 -12.67 13.30
N TYR A 257 13.22 -12.22 12.31
CA TYR A 257 13.65 -11.17 11.39
C TYR A 257 12.76 -9.94 11.54
N LYS A 258 13.37 -8.76 11.44
CA LYS A 258 12.67 -7.49 11.41
C LYS A 258 12.99 -6.78 10.11
N ALA A 259 11.93 -6.49 9.37
CA ALA A 259 11.97 -5.63 8.20
C ALA A 259 11.49 -4.22 8.59
N ASN A 260 12.09 -3.17 8.05
CA ASN A 260 11.47 -1.85 8.15
C ASN A 260 10.26 -1.74 7.20
N GLN A 261 9.46 -0.69 7.41
CA GLN A 261 8.27 -0.45 6.61
C GLN A 261 8.60 -0.27 5.12
N ASP A 262 9.73 0.37 4.79
CA ASP A 262 10.15 0.56 3.41
C ASP A 262 10.37 -0.77 2.70
N LEU A 263 11.06 -1.73 3.33
CA LEU A 263 11.26 -3.05 2.71
C LEU A 263 9.94 -3.79 2.51
N LEU A 264 9.02 -3.75 3.47
CA LEU A 264 7.70 -4.38 3.34
C LEU A 264 6.88 -3.73 2.21
N LEU A 265 6.96 -2.41 2.10
CA LEU A 265 6.33 -1.63 1.03
C LEU A 265 6.99 -1.94 -0.33
N ASN A 266 8.30 -2.13 -0.40
CA ASN A 266 8.95 -2.47 -1.65
C ASN A 266 8.70 -3.93 -2.06
N ILE A 267 8.71 -4.89 -1.12
CA ILE A 267 8.39 -6.30 -1.41
C ILE A 267 7.01 -6.42 -2.03
N GLY A 268 5.96 -5.89 -1.42
CA GLY A 268 4.62 -6.02 -2.00
C GLY A 268 4.43 -5.21 -3.29
N GLY A 269 5.24 -4.17 -3.54
CA GLY A 269 5.26 -3.48 -4.84
C GLY A 269 5.81 -4.35 -5.94
N VAL A 270 7.03 -4.87 -5.70
CA VAL A 270 7.70 -5.82 -6.59
C VAL A 270 6.82 -7.05 -6.80
N SER A 271 6.17 -7.59 -5.78
CA SER A 271 5.25 -8.73 -5.92
C SER A 271 4.05 -8.43 -6.82
N ASN A 272 3.46 -7.24 -6.76
CA ASN A 272 2.34 -6.86 -7.63
C ASN A 272 2.81 -6.72 -9.09
N GLU A 273 3.94 -6.04 -9.33
CA GLU A 273 4.51 -5.90 -10.67
C GLU A 273 4.90 -7.24 -11.27
N LEU A 274 5.56 -8.09 -10.47
CA LEU A 274 5.89 -9.45 -10.89
C LEU A 274 4.64 -10.24 -11.23
N HIS A 275 3.59 -10.19 -10.39
CA HIS A 275 2.34 -10.88 -10.69
C HIS A 275 1.79 -10.49 -12.07
N ASP A 276 1.71 -9.20 -12.38
CA ASP A 276 1.27 -8.71 -13.69
C ASP A 276 2.19 -9.17 -14.83
N MET A 277 3.52 -9.14 -14.62
CA MET A 277 4.49 -9.66 -15.59
C MET A 277 4.28 -11.16 -15.86
N PHE A 278 4.06 -11.98 -14.83
CA PHE A 278 3.79 -13.40 -14.95
C PHE A 278 2.46 -13.68 -15.66
N LEU A 279 1.40 -12.89 -15.40
CA LEU A 279 0.13 -13.00 -16.12
C LEU A 279 0.29 -12.63 -17.61
N ASN A 280 1.03 -11.57 -17.92
CA ASN A 280 1.31 -11.14 -19.28
C ASN A 280 2.14 -12.18 -20.06
N ALA A 281 3.18 -12.74 -19.42
CA ALA A 281 3.98 -13.81 -19.98
C ALA A 281 3.14 -15.08 -20.22
N THR A 282 2.29 -15.47 -19.27
CA THR A 282 1.35 -16.59 -19.41
C THR A 282 0.43 -16.40 -20.63
N ASN A 283 -0.17 -15.21 -20.78
CA ASN A 283 -0.99 -14.88 -21.94
C ASN A 283 -0.19 -14.97 -23.25
N TYR A 284 1.05 -14.48 -23.26
CA TYR A 284 1.93 -14.53 -24.43
C TYR A 284 2.27 -15.96 -24.86
N VAL A 285 2.53 -16.86 -23.90
CA VAL A 285 2.77 -18.29 -24.13
C VAL A 285 1.50 -18.97 -24.65
N LEU A 286 0.34 -18.72 -24.04
CA LEU A 286 -0.91 -19.37 -24.42
C LEU A 286 -1.36 -19.01 -25.84
N GLN A 287 -0.93 -17.88 -26.39
CA GLN A 287 -1.19 -17.48 -27.78
C GLN A 287 -0.29 -18.18 -28.82
N ARG A 288 0.70 -18.97 -28.38
CA ARG A 288 1.78 -19.52 -29.22
C ARG A 288 2.05 -20.99 -28.91
N ASP A 289 1.60 -21.89 -29.79
CA ASP A 289 1.75 -23.35 -29.63
C ASP A 289 3.22 -23.76 -29.45
N GLU A 290 4.15 -23.11 -30.16
CA GLU A 290 5.57 -23.38 -30.08
C GLU A 290 6.21 -23.05 -28.72
N LEU A 291 5.62 -22.09 -28.00
CA LEU A 291 6.04 -21.76 -26.63
C LEU A 291 5.33 -22.66 -25.62
N LEU A 292 4.01 -22.86 -25.78
CA LEU A 292 3.23 -23.73 -24.90
C LEU A 292 3.79 -25.16 -24.86
N LYS A 293 4.29 -25.65 -26.00
CA LYS A 293 4.97 -26.95 -26.10
C LYS A 293 6.20 -27.06 -25.19
N LYS A 294 6.90 -25.96 -24.91
CA LYS A 294 8.08 -25.94 -24.01
C LYS A 294 7.72 -26.14 -22.54
N PHE A 295 6.45 -25.90 -22.17
CA PHE A 295 5.92 -26.16 -20.83
C PHE A 295 5.50 -27.62 -20.64
N CYS A 296 5.75 -28.48 -21.63
CA CYS A 296 5.48 -29.91 -21.58
C CYS A 296 4.01 -30.28 -21.29
N ILE A 297 3.07 -29.37 -21.60
CA ILE A 297 1.63 -29.61 -21.47
C ILE A 297 1.18 -30.43 -22.70
N PRO A 298 0.54 -31.60 -22.52
CA PRO A 298 0.05 -32.40 -23.64
C PRO A 298 -0.92 -31.63 -24.54
N GLU A 299 -0.76 -31.76 -25.86
CA GLU A 299 -1.53 -31.00 -26.88
C GLU A 299 -3.05 -31.16 -26.71
N ILE A 300 -3.52 -32.31 -26.22
CA ILE A 300 -4.94 -32.58 -25.94
C ILE A 300 -5.54 -31.61 -24.90
N PHE A 301 -4.74 -30.99 -24.03
CA PHE A 301 -5.19 -30.04 -23.02
C PHE A 301 -5.09 -28.57 -23.44
N TRP A 302 -4.53 -28.27 -24.61
CA TRP A 302 -4.25 -26.88 -25.02
C TRP A 302 -5.52 -26.04 -25.19
N SER A 303 -6.60 -26.62 -25.73
CA SER A 303 -7.89 -25.93 -25.81
C SER A 303 -8.45 -25.61 -24.42
N LYS A 304 -8.32 -26.56 -23.49
CA LYS A 304 -8.85 -26.44 -22.13
C LYS A 304 -8.11 -25.40 -21.30
N ILE A 305 -6.78 -25.37 -21.35
CA ILE A 305 -5.99 -24.37 -20.60
C ILE A 305 -6.24 -22.95 -21.12
N ARG A 306 -6.39 -22.78 -22.44
CA ARG A 306 -6.77 -21.49 -23.05
C ARG A 306 -8.17 -21.04 -22.61
N GLN A 307 -9.12 -21.98 -22.55
CA GLN A 307 -10.47 -21.69 -22.07
C GLN A 307 -10.47 -21.29 -20.59
N SER A 308 -9.71 -21.98 -19.74
CA SER A 308 -9.56 -21.61 -18.33
C SER A 308 -8.96 -20.21 -18.18
N TRP A 309 -7.90 -19.87 -18.93
CA TRP A 309 -7.32 -18.53 -18.93
C TRP A 309 -8.31 -17.42 -19.28
N LEU A 310 -9.18 -17.65 -20.28
CA LEU A 310 -10.17 -16.66 -20.70
C LEU A 310 -11.29 -16.47 -19.66
N ASN A 311 -11.70 -17.54 -18.99
CA ASN A 311 -12.90 -17.54 -18.15
C ASN A 311 -12.60 -17.33 -16.66
N GLU A 312 -11.44 -17.80 -16.18
CA GLU A 312 -11.20 -18.07 -14.76
C GLU A 312 -9.96 -17.36 -14.20
N LYS A 313 -9.20 -16.60 -15.01
CA LYS A 313 -7.94 -15.95 -14.56
C LYS A 313 -8.08 -15.06 -13.32
N ASN A 314 -9.27 -14.53 -13.05
CA ASN A 314 -9.54 -13.66 -11.90
C ASN A 314 -10.04 -14.44 -10.66
N LEU A 315 -10.04 -15.77 -10.70
CA LEU A 315 -10.50 -16.65 -9.61
C LEU A 315 -9.35 -17.18 -8.74
N THR A 316 -8.10 -16.83 -9.04
CA THR A 316 -6.93 -17.23 -8.25
C THR A 316 -7.03 -16.67 -6.82
N MET A 317 -6.87 -17.54 -5.82
CA MET A 317 -7.03 -17.18 -4.41
C MET A 317 -5.71 -16.80 -3.73
N THR A 318 -4.62 -17.52 -4.05
CA THR A 318 -3.31 -17.35 -3.42
C THR A 318 -2.20 -17.80 -4.37
N GLY A 319 -0.98 -17.29 -4.14
CA GLY A 319 0.25 -17.70 -4.79
C GLY A 319 1.43 -17.14 -3.98
N ARG A 320 2.61 -17.76 -4.08
CA ARG A 320 3.80 -17.37 -3.31
C ARG A 320 4.98 -17.09 -4.23
N PHE A 321 5.59 -15.91 -4.08
CA PHE A 321 6.88 -15.62 -4.68
C PHE A 321 8.01 -16.03 -3.74
N ASP A 322 9.02 -16.66 -4.31
CA ASP A 322 10.26 -16.94 -3.61
C ASP A 322 11.28 -15.85 -4.01
N LEU A 323 11.54 -14.94 -3.07
CA LEU A 323 12.33 -13.72 -3.27
C LEU A 323 13.68 -13.80 -2.54
N ALA A 324 14.71 -13.22 -3.15
CA ALA A 324 15.98 -12.91 -2.51
C ALA A 324 16.11 -11.40 -2.30
N PHE A 325 16.64 -11.01 -1.13
CA PHE A 325 17.02 -9.64 -0.81
C PHE A 325 18.45 -9.62 -0.27
N ASN A 326 19.32 -8.80 -0.87
CA ASN A 326 20.74 -8.68 -0.48
C ASN A 326 21.06 -7.40 0.30
N GLY A 327 20.06 -6.61 0.70
CA GLY A 327 20.23 -5.29 1.30
C GLY A 327 20.10 -4.13 0.30
N GLN A 328 20.22 -4.39 -1.00
CA GLN A 328 20.16 -3.39 -2.07
C GLN A 328 19.10 -3.69 -3.13
N GLU A 329 18.91 -4.95 -3.49
CA GLU A 329 18.01 -5.37 -4.57
C GLU A 329 17.12 -6.53 -4.11
N ILE A 330 15.91 -6.58 -4.68
CA ILE A 330 15.00 -7.73 -4.59
C ILE A 330 15.03 -8.48 -5.93
N LYS A 331 15.22 -9.80 -5.90
CA LYS A 331 15.14 -10.67 -7.07
C LYS A 331 14.13 -11.79 -6.83
N VAL A 332 13.45 -12.21 -7.88
CA VAL A 332 12.56 -13.37 -7.87
C VAL A 332 13.29 -14.60 -8.40
N PHE A 333 13.15 -15.73 -7.71
CA PHE A 333 13.54 -17.02 -8.24
C PHE A 333 12.39 -17.65 -9.02
N GLU A 334 11.23 -17.77 -8.37
CA GLU A 334 10.05 -18.38 -8.96
C GLU A 334 8.74 -17.84 -8.38
N TYR A 335 7.65 -18.17 -9.08
CA TYR A 335 6.29 -17.89 -8.65
C TYR A 335 5.49 -19.18 -8.51
N ASN A 336 5.30 -19.61 -7.27
CA ASN A 336 4.50 -20.77 -6.91
C ASN A 336 3.01 -20.38 -6.92
N ALA A 337 2.41 -20.38 -8.12
CA ALA A 337 1.04 -19.91 -8.37
C ALA A 337 -0.02 -21.04 -8.41
N ASP A 338 0.41 -22.31 -8.38
CA ASP A 338 -0.48 -23.48 -8.39
C ASP A 338 -0.80 -23.94 -6.96
N SER A 339 0.25 -24.25 -6.19
CA SER A 339 0.17 -24.51 -4.76
C SER A 339 1.16 -23.62 -4.00
N ALA A 340 0.68 -23.00 -2.93
CA ALA A 340 1.47 -22.08 -2.10
C ALA A 340 1.54 -22.62 -0.67
N ALA A 341 2.62 -23.35 -0.38
CA ALA A 341 2.97 -23.80 0.96
C ALA A 341 3.22 -22.63 1.93
N ALA A 342 3.21 -22.92 3.24
CA ALA A 342 3.43 -21.97 4.35
C ALA A 342 2.34 -20.88 4.55
N LEU A 343 1.15 -21.07 3.99
CA LEU A 343 0.07 -20.07 4.07
C LEU A 343 -0.47 -19.91 5.48
N PHE A 344 -0.72 -21.01 6.18
CA PHE A 344 -1.27 -20.98 7.54
C PHE A 344 -0.28 -20.38 8.53
N GLU A 345 0.99 -20.73 8.37
CA GLU A 345 2.11 -20.28 9.18
C GLU A 345 2.25 -18.76 9.10
N THR A 346 2.22 -18.24 7.87
CA THR A 346 2.32 -16.80 7.61
C THR A 346 1.07 -16.05 8.08
N SER A 347 -0.12 -16.64 7.94
CA SER A 347 -1.37 -15.93 8.20
C SER A 347 -1.81 -15.92 9.66
N ILE A 348 -1.48 -16.97 10.43
CA ILE A 348 -2.00 -17.20 11.79
C ILE A 348 -0.88 -17.43 12.79
N ILE A 349 0.00 -18.39 12.51
CA ILE A 349 0.94 -18.91 13.50
C ILE A 349 1.98 -17.86 13.93
N GLN A 350 2.63 -17.19 12.97
CA GLN A 350 3.65 -16.17 13.32
C GLN A 350 3.06 -15.00 14.13
N GLU A 351 1.80 -14.62 13.88
CA GLU A 351 1.14 -13.56 14.62
C GLU A 351 0.86 -14.00 16.07
N LYS A 352 0.30 -15.20 16.26
CA LYS A 352 0.04 -15.71 17.62
C LYS A 352 1.33 -15.90 18.42
N TRP A 353 2.40 -16.35 17.76
CA TRP A 353 3.72 -16.45 18.37
C TRP A 353 4.26 -15.09 18.84
N ALA A 354 4.17 -14.07 17.99
CA ALA A 354 4.60 -12.73 18.33
C ALA A 354 3.76 -12.09 19.45
N GLN A 355 2.43 -12.32 19.42
CA GLN A 355 1.53 -11.89 20.50
C GLN A 355 1.93 -12.54 21.84
N LYS A 356 2.29 -13.83 21.83
CA LYS A 356 2.77 -14.54 23.02
C LYS A 356 4.07 -13.93 23.57
N LEU A 357 4.92 -13.40 22.70
CA LEU A 357 6.16 -12.69 23.05
C LEU A 357 5.95 -11.21 23.37
N ASN A 358 4.71 -10.72 23.38
CA ASN A 358 4.35 -9.32 23.62
C ASN A 358 4.98 -8.35 22.60
N PHE A 359 5.15 -8.77 21.36
CA PHE A 359 5.47 -7.84 20.28
C PHE A 359 4.25 -6.97 19.94
N GLU A 360 4.50 -5.71 19.57
CA GLU A 360 3.42 -4.87 19.07
C GLU A 360 2.88 -5.44 17.74
N ARG A 361 1.56 -5.37 17.53
CA ARG A 361 0.91 -5.90 16.31
C ARG A 361 1.42 -5.27 15.01
N THR A 362 1.96 -4.07 15.09
CA THR A 362 2.53 -3.29 13.97
C THR A 362 3.76 -3.95 13.32
N PHE A 363 4.30 -5.03 13.89
CA PHE A 363 5.49 -5.73 13.39
C PHE A 363 5.20 -6.99 12.55
N MET A 364 3.93 -7.36 12.33
CA MET A 364 3.59 -8.66 11.73
C MET A 364 3.50 -8.61 10.20
N SER A 365 4.18 -9.52 9.51
CA SER A 365 4.26 -9.50 8.03
C SER A 365 3.00 -10.03 7.33
N GLY A 366 2.31 -11.01 7.92
CA GLY A 366 1.16 -11.70 7.32
C GLY A 366 -0.22 -11.25 7.82
N PHE A 367 -0.30 -10.19 8.63
CA PHE A 367 -1.51 -9.78 9.36
C PHE A 367 -2.77 -9.57 8.48
N GLN A 368 -2.60 -9.30 7.19
CA GLN A 368 -3.71 -9.05 6.25
C GLN A 368 -4.20 -10.30 5.54
N ILE A 369 -3.41 -11.37 5.48
CA ILE A 369 -3.66 -12.51 4.57
C ILE A 369 -5.00 -13.15 4.89
N HIS A 370 -5.28 -13.44 6.16
CA HIS A 370 -6.55 -14.03 6.58
C HIS A 370 -7.76 -13.16 6.20
N HIS A 371 -7.67 -11.85 6.44
CA HIS A 371 -8.76 -10.93 6.09
C HIS A 371 -9.00 -10.87 4.57
N ILE A 372 -7.94 -10.84 3.77
CA ILE A 372 -8.01 -10.83 2.31
C ILE A 372 -8.62 -12.14 1.79
N LEU A 373 -8.21 -13.29 2.32
CA LEU A 373 -8.78 -14.59 1.95
C LEU A 373 -10.27 -14.66 2.25
N VAL A 374 -10.70 -14.25 3.44
CA VAL A 374 -12.13 -14.19 3.81
C VAL A 374 -12.90 -13.25 2.87
N LYS A 375 -12.34 -12.08 2.55
CA LYS A 375 -12.95 -11.14 1.59
C LYS A 375 -13.09 -11.77 0.20
N ASN A 376 -12.08 -12.50 -0.28
CA ASN A 376 -12.11 -13.15 -1.58
C ASN A 376 -13.10 -14.32 -1.61
N TRP A 377 -13.15 -15.16 -0.58
CA TRP A 377 -14.16 -16.22 -0.46
C TRP A 377 -15.59 -15.68 -0.46
N LYS A 378 -15.85 -14.55 0.20
CA LYS A 378 -17.17 -13.89 0.17
C LYS A 378 -17.62 -13.48 -1.24
N LYS A 379 -16.69 -13.16 -2.16
CA LYS A 379 -17.02 -12.89 -3.57
C LYS A 379 -17.55 -14.13 -4.29
N LEU A 380 -17.21 -15.32 -3.81
CA LEU A 380 -17.67 -16.61 -4.33
C LEU A 380 -18.91 -17.14 -3.60
N SER A 381 -19.61 -16.30 -2.82
CA SER A 381 -20.76 -16.69 -1.99
C SER A 381 -21.96 -17.29 -2.75
N SER A 382 -22.03 -17.14 -4.07
CA SER A 382 -23.03 -17.83 -4.90
C SER A 382 -22.81 -19.35 -4.99
N ILE A 383 -21.57 -19.81 -4.71
CA ILE A 383 -21.21 -21.23 -4.70
C ILE A 383 -21.68 -21.86 -3.38
N LYS A 384 -22.63 -22.78 -3.46
CA LYS A 384 -23.25 -23.41 -2.28
C LYS A 384 -22.36 -24.44 -1.58
N ARG A 385 -21.40 -25.03 -2.31
CA ARG A 385 -20.52 -26.08 -1.80
C ARG A 385 -19.19 -26.03 -2.53
N VAL A 386 -18.12 -26.03 -1.77
CA VAL A 386 -16.74 -26.18 -2.24
C VAL A 386 -16.22 -27.53 -1.72
N HIS A 387 -15.63 -28.33 -2.59
CA HIS A 387 -14.93 -29.55 -2.18
C HIS A 387 -13.44 -29.21 -2.15
N ILE A 388 -12.81 -29.40 -0.98
CA ILE A 388 -11.36 -29.25 -0.82
C ILE A 388 -10.73 -30.61 -1.08
N LEU A 389 -9.91 -30.70 -2.11
CA LEU A 389 -9.24 -31.92 -2.55
C LEU A 389 -7.75 -31.79 -2.20
N ILE A 390 -7.24 -32.79 -1.49
CA ILE A 390 -5.85 -32.90 -1.05
C ILE A 390 -5.39 -34.34 -1.21
N ASP A 391 -4.08 -34.54 -1.25
CA ASP A 391 -3.47 -35.87 -1.13
C ASP A 391 -3.38 -36.33 0.35
N GLU A 392 -2.86 -37.53 0.59
CA GLU A 392 -2.52 -38.05 1.92
C GLU A 392 -1.24 -37.38 2.49
N ASP A 393 -1.22 -36.04 2.48
CA ASP A 393 -0.12 -35.21 2.97
C ASP A 393 -0.57 -34.31 4.13
N GLN A 394 0.28 -34.18 5.15
CA GLN A 394 -0.07 -33.45 6.37
C GLN A 394 -0.01 -31.93 6.21
N GLU A 395 0.86 -31.41 5.34
CA GLU A 395 0.98 -29.98 5.05
C GLU A 395 -0.21 -29.52 4.18
N GLU A 396 -0.64 -30.35 3.24
CA GLU A 396 -1.87 -30.13 2.48
C GLU A 396 -3.11 -30.18 3.38
N LEU A 397 -3.20 -31.15 4.29
CA LEU A 397 -4.30 -31.25 5.26
C LEU A 397 -4.38 -30.02 6.18
N LEU A 398 -3.23 -29.52 6.63
CA LEU A 398 -3.13 -28.30 7.42
C LEU A 398 -3.68 -27.09 6.65
N THR A 399 -3.23 -26.90 5.41
CA THR A 399 -3.71 -25.82 4.55
C THR A 399 -5.20 -25.96 4.25
N ALA A 400 -5.70 -27.19 4.06
CA ALA A 400 -7.11 -27.47 3.84
C ALA A 400 -7.98 -27.14 5.05
N TYR A 401 -7.57 -27.49 6.27
CA TYR A 401 -8.28 -27.09 7.48
C TYR A 401 -8.30 -25.57 7.64
N TYR A 402 -7.20 -24.89 7.34
CA TYR A 402 -7.18 -23.43 7.37
C TYR A 402 -8.14 -22.81 6.35
N MET A 403 -8.16 -23.31 5.11
CA MET A 403 -9.05 -22.81 4.06
C MET A 403 -10.52 -23.17 4.27
N GLN A 404 -10.81 -24.22 5.05
CA GLN A 404 -12.18 -24.63 5.39
C GLN A 404 -12.81 -23.71 6.45
N ASN A 405 -12.01 -23.19 7.37
CA ASN A 405 -12.41 -22.30 8.46
C ASN A 405 -12.83 -20.92 7.92
#